data_AF-A0A9P6H1E5-F1
#
_entry.id   AF-A0A9P6H1E5-F1
#
_cell.length_a   1.000
_cell.length_b   1.000
_cell.length_c   1.000
_cell.angle_alpha   90.00
_cell.angle_beta   90.00
_cell.angle_gamma   90.00
#
_symmetry.space_group_name_H-M   'P 1'
#
loop_
_entity.id
_entity.type
_entity.pdbx_description
1 polymer ?
#
loop_
_entity_poly.entity_id
_entity_poly.type
_entity_poly.pdbx_seq_one_letter_code
_entity_poly.pdbx_strand_id
1 'polypeptide(L)'
;MKISITDLIDNQTVTEKDFVIQPDEHLKTKTRNEIEDFISFKDNNDLEKISKRENKIYELTPKTNLEKKLDSILNKRSLAEIKERKNFQHQFSAKMQRARRIKSKTFRRFRREAKKAEEEQVVSKKINIPQPLIAEENETMEEVEVEGAPIFEFSGKIEDTQNNEVVRLAFEEEMNENTKDFVEEKEKIINEEAPVVSETILPGWGGWAGPGLKITKNKHNVLINRKDGIKNSERRDFKAGHVIINETKEKLDDKFKSRIPFGYSREEYIEKLNMPISKECNTNRIFSKILKSKIKTQKGKPVEPEKFNLEN
;
A
#
# COMPACT_ATOMS: atom_id res chain seq x y z
N MET A 1 -36.01 55.51 7.32
CA MET A 1 -36.04 55.87 5.88
C MET A 1 -36.25 54.59 5.09
N LYS A 2 -37.26 54.53 4.21
CA LYS A 2 -37.46 53.44 3.23
C LYS A 2 -37.51 54.11 1.85
N ILE A 3 -36.69 53.64 0.92
CA ILE A 3 -36.59 54.16 -0.46
C ILE A 3 -37.28 53.15 -1.37
N SER A 4 -38.13 53.63 -2.30
CA SER A 4 -38.93 52.82 -3.23
C SER A 4 -38.29 52.71 -4.61
N ILE A 5 -38.69 51.65 -5.32
CA ILE A 5 -38.08 51.03 -6.51
C ILE A 5 -38.08 51.87 -7.80
N THR A 6 -38.46 53.14 -7.77
CA THR A 6 -38.68 53.97 -8.97
C THR A 6 -37.46 54.75 -9.47
N ASP A 7 -36.33 54.71 -8.77
CA ASP A 7 -35.24 55.66 -9.00
C ASP A 7 -34.16 55.17 -10.00
N LEU A 8 -34.43 54.15 -10.81
CA LEU A 8 -33.37 53.49 -11.59
C LEU A 8 -33.77 52.98 -12.98
N ILE A 9 -34.40 53.82 -13.81
CA ILE A 9 -34.35 53.62 -15.29
C ILE A 9 -34.35 54.97 -15.99
N ASP A 10 -33.31 55.25 -16.79
CA ASP A 10 -33.44 56.08 -17.99
C ASP A 10 -32.56 55.54 -19.13
N ASN A 11 -33.15 55.54 -20.32
CA ASN A 11 -32.73 54.87 -21.55
C ASN A 11 -31.99 55.82 -22.50
N GLN A 12 -31.08 55.31 -23.35
CA GLN A 12 -30.78 55.95 -24.64
C GLN A 12 -30.26 54.94 -25.68
N THR A 13 -30.84 55.02 -26.88
CA THR A 13 -30.62 54.16 -28.06
C THR A 13 -29.98 54.97 -29.21
N VAL A 14 -29.13 54.34 -30.03
CA VAL A 14 -28.66 54.89 -31.31
C VAL A 14 -28.63 53.76 -32.36
N THR A 15 -29.15 54.05 -33.56
CA THR A 15 -29.42 53.10 -34.66
C THR A 15 -28.35 53.12 -35.76
N GLU A 16 -28.17 51.95 -36.36
CA GLU A 16 -27.26 51.59 -37.47
C GLU A 16 -27.75 52.07 -38.84
N LYS A 17 -26.87 52.70 -39.62
CA LYS A 17 -26.77 52.63 -41.09
C LYS A 17 -25.62 53.53 -41.50
N ASP A 18 -24.58 52.95 -42.09
CA ASP A 18 -24.10 53.37 -43.41
C ASP A 18 -22.91 52.49 -43.89
N PHE A 19 -22.92 52.24 -45.20
CA PHE A 19 -21.86 51.76 -46.10
C PHE A 19 -21.66 50.24 -46.32
N VAL A 20 -22.19 49.80 -47.48
CA VAL A 20 -21.88 48.55 -48.20
C VAL A 20 -20.75 48.82 -49.20
N ILE A 21 -19.71 47.98 -49.22
CA ILE A 21 -18.56 48.03 -50.16
C ILE A 21 -18.59 46.76 -51.04
N GLN A 22 -18.41 46.88 -52.36
CA GLN A 22 -18.28 45.74 -53.28
C GLN A 22 -16.84 45.17 -53.28
N PRO A 23 -16.64 43.85 -53.44
CA PRO A 23 -15.36 43.20 -53.12
C PRO A 23 -14.34 43.20 -54.27
N ASP A 24 -13.12 43.63 -53.97
CA ASP A 24 -11.94 43.59 -54.85
C ASP A 24 -11.52 42.16 -55.22
N GLU A 25 -11.14 41.90 -56.48
CA GLU A 25 -10.77 40.55 -56.94
C GLU A 25 -9.50 39.98 -56.29
N HIS A 26 -8.65 40.82 -55.71
CA HIS A 26 -7.52 40.40 -54.87
C HIS A 26 -7.95 39.77 -53.54
N LEU A 27 -9.21 39.95 -53.11
CA LEU A 27 -9.78 39.18 -52.01
C LEU A 27 -10.19 37.77 -52.46
N LYS A 28 -10.51 37.48 -53.72
CA LYS A 28 -10.97 36.13 -54.13
C LYS A 28 -9.88 35.07 -53.98
N THR A 29 -8.61 35.43 -54.18
CA THR A 29 -7.48 34.49 -54.02
C THR A 29 -7.06 34.34 -52.56
N LYS A 30 -7.15 35.42 -51.77
CA LYS A 30 -7.01 35.35 -50.31
C LYS A 30 -8.12 34.53 -49.68
N THR A 31 -9.38 34.75 -50.05
CA THR A 31 -10.51 33.95 -49.54
C THR A 31 -10.40 32.51 -49.98
N ARG A 32 -9.92 32.19 -51.19
CA ARG A 32 -9.74 30.79 -51.59
C ARG A 32 -8.65 30.08 -50.78
N ASN A 33 -7.52 30.73 -50.54
CA ASN A 33 -6.45 30.18 -49.71
C ASN A 33 -6.85 30.15 -48.22
N GLU A 34 -7.58 31.16 -47.72
CA GLU A 34 -8.13 31.17 -46.36
C GLU A 34 -9.26 30.16 -46.19
N ILE A 35 -10.03 29.85 -47.24
CA ILE A 35 -11.04 28.79 -47.28
C ILE A 35 -10.34 27.42 -47.31
N GLU A 36 -9.25 27.24 -48.06
CA GLU A 36 -8.45 26.01 -48.07
C GLU A 36 -7.69 25.80 -46.74
N ASP A 37 -7.20 26.87 -46.12
CA ASP A 37 -6.65 26.89 -44.77
C ASP A 37 -7.73 26.64 -43.71
N PHE A 38 -8.94 27.18 -43.87
CA PHE A 38 -10.07 26.92 -42.98
C PHE A 38 -10.63 25.49 -43.11
N ILE A 39 -10.67 24.93 -44.32
CA ILE A 39 -11.06 23.54 -44.58
C ILE A 39 -9.99 22.59 -44.02
N SER A 40 -8.71 22.87 -44.22
CA SER A 40 -7.62 22.05 -43.65
C SER A 40 -7.50 22.18 -42.11
N PHE A 41 -7.88 23.31 -41.53
CA PHE A 41 -7.98 23.50 -40.08
C PHE A 41 -9.20 22.77 -39.48
N LYS A 42 -10.31 22.67 -40.23
CA LYS A 42 -11.56 22.01 -39.80
C LYS A 42 -11.47 20.48 -39.81
N ASP A 43 -10.65 19.90 -40.68
CA ASP A 43 -10.68 18.45 -40.93
C ASP A 43 -9.91 17.57 -39.92
N ASN A 44 -9.05 18.12 -39.03
CA ASN A 44 -8.19 17.23 -38.21
C ASN A 44 -8.04 17.54 -36.71
N ASN A 45 -8.51 18.67 -36.16
CA ASN A 45 -8.26 18.96 -34.73
C ASN A 45 -9.42 19.55 -33.93
N ASP A 46 -10.47 20.06 -34.56
CA ASP A 46 -11.58 20.68 -33.83
C ASP A 46 -12.80 19.77 -33.65
N LEU A 47 -13.05 18.80 -34.55
CA LEU A 47 -14.13 17.82 -34.34
C LEU A 47 -13.86 16.93 -33.11
N GLU A 48 -12.61 16.55 -32.85
CA GLU A 48 -12.22 15.87 -31.61
C GLU A 48 -12.33 16.78 -30.37
N LYS A 49 -12.03 18.08 -30.48
CA LYS A 49 -12.12 19.01 -29.35
C LYS A 49 -13.56 19.42 -29.04
N ILE A 50 -14.42 19.54 -30.05
CA ILE A 50 -15.84 19.85 -29.91
C ILE A 50 -16.57 18.64 -29.32
N SER A 51 -16.30 17.43 -29.83
CA SER A 51 -16.76 16.17 -29.21
C SER A 51 -16.30 16.03 -27.73
N LYS A 52 -15.06 16.41 -27.41
CA LYS A 52 -14.53 16.41 -26.03
C LYS A 52 -15.08 17.54 -25.14
N ARG A 53 -15.70 18.59 -25.71
CA ARG A 53 -16.32 19.72 -24.97
C ARG A 53 -17.80 19.48 -24.72
N GLU A 54 -18.52 18.93 -25.69
CA GLU A 54 -19.95 18.58 -25.56
C GLU A 54 -20.19 17.51 -24.49
N ASN A 55 -19.23 16.60 -24.30
CA ASN A 55 -19.29 15.54 -23.27
C ASN A 55 -18.91 16.00 -21.85
N LYS A 56 -18.56 17.28 -21.62
CA LYS A 56 -18.10 17.77 -20.30
C LYS A 56 -19.14 18.49 -19.47
N ILE A 57 -20.32 18.77 -20.01
CA ILE A 57 -21.37 19.47 -19.27
C ILE A 57 -21.86 18.61 -18.09
N TYR A 58 -21.90 17.28 -18.27
CA TYR A 58 -22.31 16.30 -17.25
C TYR A 58 -21.16 15.80 -16.36
N GLU A 59 -19.90 16.16 -16.66
CA GLU A 59 -18.71 15.78 -15.88
C GLU A 59 -18.24 16.90 -14.91
N LEU A 60 -18.90 18.07 -14.94
CA LEU A 60 -18.61 19.19 -14.04
C LEU A 60 -19.25 18.93 -12.67
N THR A 61 -18.54 18.23 -11.79
CA THR A 61 -18.90 18.20 -10.37
C THR A 61 -18.63 19.58 -9.75
N PRO A 62 -19.58 20.19 -9.03
CA PRO A 62 -19.36 21.47 -8.38
C PRO A 62 -18.34 21.28 -7.26
N LYS A 63 -17.09 21.65 -7.50
CA LYS A 63 -16.01 21.49 -6.52
C LYS A 63 -16.06 22.57 -5.45
N THR A 64 -15.90 22.16 -4.19
CA THR A 64 -15.75 23.08 -3.06
C THR A 64 -14.46 23.90 -3.19
N ASN A 65 -14.37 25.02 -2.48
CA ASN A 65 -13.14 25.82 -2.46
C ASN A 65 -11.94 25.03 -1.91
N LEU A 66 -12.18 24.05 -1.03
CA LEU A 66 -11.16 23.13 -0.52
C LEU A 66 -10.68 22.18 -1.62
N GLU A 67 -11.59 21.53 -2.35
CA GLU A 67 -11.25 20.64 -3.45
C GLU A 67 -10.50 21.35 -4.58
N LYS A 68 -10.88 22.58 -4.92
CA LYS A 68 -10.16 23.40 -5.91
C LYS A 68 -8.73 23.71 -5.47
N LYS A 69 -8.52 24.00 -4.18
CA LYS A 69 -7.19 24.24 -3.62
C LYS A 69 -6.36 22.96 -3.61
N LEU A 70 -6.92 21.84 -3.15
CA LEU A 70 -6.29 20.52 -3.17
C LEU A 70 -5.89 20.12 -4.60
N ASP A 71 -6.78 20.26 -5.57
CA ASP A 71 -6.49 19.96 -6.98
C ASP A 71 -5.39 20.85 -7.55
N SER A 72 -5.38 22.13 -7.18
CA SER A 72 -4.34 23.06 -7.62
C SER A 72 -2.97 22.72 -7.01
N ILE A 73 -2.93 22.22 -5.78
CA ILE A 73 -1.70 21.81 -5.08
C ILE A 73 -1.21 20.49 -5.67
N LEU A 74 -2.10 19.50 -5.85
CA LEU A 74 -1.79 18.18 -6.40
C LEU A 74 -1.34 18.24 -7.88
N ASN A 75 -1.80 19.22 -8.65
CA ASN A 75 -1.45 19.37 -10.07
C ASN A 75 -0.38 20.42 -10.35
N LYS A 76 0.08 21.19 -9.36
CA LYS A 76 1.27 22.04 -9.50
C LYS A 76 2.51 21.15 -9.54
N ARG A 77 2.91 20.77 -10.75
CA ARG A 77 4.17 20.06 -11.00
C ARG A 77 5.20 21.01 -11.57
N SER A 78 6.45 20.82 -11.18
CA SER A 78 7.57 21.54 -11.77
C SER A 78 7.71 21.18 -13.26
N LEU A 79 8.19 22.11 -14.09
CA LEU A 79 8.44 21.84 -15.51
C LEU A 79 9.45 20.70 -15.71
N ALA A 80 10.37 20.52 -14.76
CA ALA A 80 11.34 19.43 -14.75
C ALA A 80 10.68 18.06 -14.60
N GLU A 81 9.77 17.88 -13.63
CA GLU A 81 9.03 16.62 -13.45
C GLU A 81 8.17 16.26 -14.65
N ILE A 82 7.57 17.26 -15.31
CA ILE A 82 6.78 17.04 -16.52
C ILE A 82 7.66 16.48 -17.65
N LYS A 83 8.90 16.98 -17.77
CA LYS A 83 9.86 16.52 -18.77
C LYS A 83 10.35 15.10 -18.48
N GLU A 84 10.70 14.81 -17.22
CA GLU A 84 11.14 13.48 -16.79
C GLU A 84 10.07 12.41 -17.03
N ARG A 85 8.81 12.71 -16.71
CA ARG A 85 7.70 11.78 -16.95
C ARG A 85 7.51 11.50 -18.44
N LYS A 86 7.61 12.50 -19.31
CA LYS A 86 7.51 12.32 -20.77
C LYS A 86 8.67 11.46 -21.29
N ASN A 87 9.88 11.69 -20.79
CA ASN A 87 11.04 10.87 -21.11
C ASN A 87 10.84 9.42 -20.66
N PHE A 88 10.35 9.20 -19.44
CA PHE A 88 10.06 7.86 -18.92
C PHE A 88 8.99 7.15 -19.75
N GLN A 89 7.91 7.83 -20.12
CA GLN A 89 6.85 7.27 -20.94
C GLN A 89 7.35 6.89 -22.35
N HIS A 90 8.25 7.71 -22.91
CA HIS A 90 8.91 7.40 -24.19
C HIS A 90 9.86 6.19 -24.08
N GLN A 91 10.67 6.11 -23.01
CA GLN A 91 11.55 4.97 -22.80
C GLN A 91 10.76 3.66 -22.60
N PHE A 92 9.67 3.73 -21.84
CA PHE A 92 8.79 2.60 -21.60
C PHE A 92 8.13 2.10 -22.90
N SER A 93 7.61 3.01 -23.72
CA SER A 93 6.99 2.64 -25.00
C SER A 93 8.01 2.03 -25.99
N ALA A 94 9.23 2.58 -26.06
CA ALA A 94 10.31 2.03 -26.86
C ALA A 94 10.72 0.62 -26.39
N LYS A 95 10.83 0.41 -25.08
CA LYS A 95 11.13 -0.90 -24.48
C LYS A 95 10.03 -1.93 -24.79
N MET A 96 8.76 -1.52 -24.75
CA MET A 96 7.64 -2.38 -25.13
C MET A 96 7.64 -2.73 -26.62
N GLN A 97 7.95 -1.79 -27.51
CA GLN A 97 8.08 -2.07 -28.93
C GLN A 97 9.24 -3.05 -29.20
N ARG A 98 10.37 -2.90 -28.51
CA ARG A 98 11.49 -3.85 -28.59
C ARG A 98 11.10 -5.25 -28.11
N ALA A 99 10.38 -5.35 -26.98
CA ALA A 99 9.90 -6.63 -26.47
C ALA A 99 8.92 -7.31 -27.45
N ARG A 100 8.02 -6.53 -28.07
CA ARG A 100 7.12 -7.03 -29.13
C ARG A 100 7.88 -7.52 -30.36
N ARG A 101 8.91 -6.78 -30.81
CA ARG A 101 9.81 -7.22 -31.89
C ARG A 101 10.51 -8.54 -31.55
N ILE A 102 11.08 -8.67 -30.36
CA ILE A 102 11.79 -9.90 -29.91
C ILE A 102 10.83 -11.11 -29.82
N LYS A 103 9.59 -10.87 -29.36
CA LYS A 103 8.57 -11.92 -29.23
C LYS A 103 7.89 -12.27 -30.57
N SER A 104 8.13 -11.50 -31.63
CA SER A 104 7.52 -11.75 -32.94
C SER A 104 8.02 -13.06 -33.57
N LYS A 105 7.15 -13.70 -34.37
CA LYS A 105 7.48 -14.97 -35.05
C LYS A 105 8.63 -14.81 -36.05
N THR A 106 8.71 -13.66 -36.72
CA THR A 106 9.76 -13.33 -37.69
C THR A 106 11.13 -13.21 -37.02
N PHE A 107 11.23 -12.46 -35.91
CA PHE A 107 12.50 -12.32 -35.17
C PHE A 107 13.02 -13.67 -34.64
N ARG A 108 12.13 -14.54 -34.17
CA ARG A 108 12.50 -15.90 -33.72
C ARG A 108 12.98 -16.79 -34.87
N ARG A 109 12.44 -16.61 -36.09
CA ARG A 109 12.90 -17.33 -37.29
C ARG A 109 14.30 -16.87 -37.70
N PHE A 110 14.50 -15.56 -37.86
CA PHE A 110 15.82 -14.99 -38.18
C PHE A 110 16.89 -15.37 -37.14
N ARG A 111 16.56 -15.39 -35.85
CA ARG A 111 17.52 -15.81 -34.81
C ARG A 111 17.88 -17.29 -34.88
N ARG A 112 16.97 -18.17 -35.34
CA ARG A 112 17.26 -19.59 -35.56
C ARG A 112 18.13 -19.80 -36.80
N GLU A 113 17.86 -19.05 -37.87
CA GLU A 113 18.68 -19.08 -39.10
C GLU A 113 20.10 -18.56 -38.83
N ALA A 114 20.25 -17.46 -38.10
CA ALA A 114 21.55 -16.94 -37.69
C ALA A 114 22.34 -17.96 -36.84
N LYS A 115 21.67 -18.63 -35.89
CA LYS A 115 22.31 -19.66 -35.05
C LYS A 115 22.77 -20.86 -35.88
N LYS A 116 21.98 -21.29 -36.88
CA LYS A 116 22.38 -22.36 -37.82
C LYS A 116 23.58 -21.95 -38.67
N ALA A 117 23.59 -20.72 -39.18
CA ALA A 117 24.72 -20.19 -39.95
C ALA A 117 26.01 -20.07 -39.11
N GLU A 118 25.90 -19.70 -37.82
CA GLU A 118 27.03 -19.72 -36.88
C GLU A 118 27.53 -21.15 -36.62
N GLU A 119 26.63 -22.12 -36.42
CA GLU A 119 26.98 -23.53 -36.23
C GLU A 119 27.67 -24.12 -37.49
N GLU A 120 27.22 -23.77 -38.69
CA GLU A 120 27.86 -24.14 -39.96
C GLU A 120 29.27 -23.54 -40.11
N GLN A 121 29.49 -22.31 -39.64
CA GLN A 121 30.82 -21.68 -39.59
C GLN A 121 31.75 -22.32 -38.54
N VAL A 122 31.21 -22.91 -37.47
CA VAL A 122 31.99 -23.63 -36.45
C VAL A 122 32.35 -25.05 -36.92
N VAL A 123 31.48 -25.71 -37.67
CA VAL A 123 31.72 -27.06 -38.24
C VAL A 123 32.85 -27.04 -39.27
N SER A 124 32.97 -25.99 -40.09
CA SER A 124 34.09 -25.85 -41.04
C SER A 124 35.46 -25.64 -40.38
N LYS A 125 35.51 -25.27 -39.08
CA LYS A 125 36.76 -25.09 -38.31
C LYS A 125 37.19 -26.32 -37.50
N LYS A 126 36.38 -27.39 -37.42
CA LYS A 126 36.70 -28.61 -36.66
C LYS A 126 37.05 -29.79 -37.56
N ILE A 127 38.27 -29.79 -38.11
CA ILE A 127 38.93 -31.00 -38.64
C ILE A 127 40.33 -31.06 -38.03
N ASN A 128 40.46 -31.57 -36.79
CA ASN A 128 41.56 -32.45 -36.36
C ASN A 128 41.44 -32.90 -34.88
N ILE A 129 41.67 -34.21 -34.66
CA ILE A 129 42.09 -34.94 -33.44
C ILE A 129 40.97 -35.49 -32.49
N PRO A 130 41.09 -36.75 -31.99
CA PRO A 130 39.97 -37.57 -31.48
C PRO A 130 39.82 -37.60 -29.95
N GLN A 131 38.63 -38.04 -29.51
CA GLN A 131 38.17 -38.22 -28.11
C GLN A 131 38.96 -39.26 -27.30
N PRO A 132 38.94 -39.17 -25.95
CA PRO A 132 38.11 -40.16 -25.24
C PRO A 132 37.38 -39.67 -23.96
N LEU A 133 36.37 -40.49 -23.62
CA LEU A 133 35.76 -40.86 -22.34
C LEU A 133 34.91 -39.88 -21.51
N ILE A 134 33.73 -40.41 -21.18
CA ILE A 134 32.61 -39.84 -20.43
C ILE A 134 32.90 -39.89 -18.93
N ALA A 135 32.73 -38.76 -18.25
CA ALA A 135 32.50 -38.68 -16.81
C ALA A 135 31.26 -37.80 -16.58
N GLU A 136 30.30 -38.32 -15.81
CA GLU A 136 29.12 -37.59 -15.36
C GLU A 136 29.53 -36.53 -14.33
N GLU A 137 29.40 -35.26 -14.69
CA GLU A 137 29.52 -34.15 -13.75
C GLU A 137 28.13 -33.75 -13.24
N ASN A 138 28.01 -33.77 -11.91
CA ASN A 138 26.89 -33.23 -11.16
C ASN A 138 26.85 -31.71 -11.34
N GLU A 139 25.83 -31.20 -12.03
CA GLU A 139 25.54 -29.76 -12.05
C GLU A 139 25.04 -29.32 -10.66
N THR A 140 25.97 -28.87 -9.82
CA THR A 140 25.69 -27.91 -8.75
C THR A 140 25.19 -26.62 -9.41
N MET A 141 23.95 -26.24 -9.12
CA MET A 141 23.41 -24.93 -9.48
C MET A 141 24.19 -23.85 -8.72
N GLU A 142 25.14 -23.19 -9.38
CA GLU A 142 25.68 -21.91 -8.93
C GLU A 142 24.61 -20.82 -9.14
N GLU A 143 24.20 -20.21 -8.04
CA GLU A 143 23.44 -18.96 -8.05
C GLU A 143 24.33 -17.86 -8.62
N VAL A 144 24.09 -17.49 -9.88
CA VAL A 144 24.67 -16.27 -10.45
C VAL A 144 23.90 -15.09 -9.88
N GLU A 145 24.48 -14.44 -8.86
CA GLU A 145 24.10 -13.09 -8.45
C GLU A 145 24.32 -12.14 -9.62
N VAL A 146 23.23 -11.77 -10.28
CA VAL A 146 23.24 -10.71 -11.29
C VAL A 146 23.17 -9.38 -10.53
N GLU A 147 24.33 -8.82 -10.21
CA GLU A 147 24.46 -7.44 -9.74
C GLU A 147 23.87 -6.49 -10.80
N GLY A 148 22.84 -5.73 -10.42
CA GLY A 148 22.32 -4.62 -11.23
C GLY A 148 20.88 -4.74 -11.76
N ALA A 149 20.09 -5.72 -11.32
CA ALA A 149 18.64 -5.60 -11.44
C ALA A 149 18.15 -4.64 -10.33
N PRO A 150 17.38 -3.57 -10.63
CA PRO A 150 16.74 -2.79 -9.59
C PRO A 150 15.69 -3.69 -8.93
N ILE A 151 16.07 -4.28 -7.81
CA ILE A 151 15.17 -4.86 -6.84
C ILE A 151 14.26 -3.70 -6.43
N PHE A 152 12.98 -3.78 -6.79
CA PHE A 152 11.97 -2.90 -6.24
C PHE A 152 11.83 -3.26 -4.75
N GLU A 153 12.72 -2.74 -3.92
CA GLU A 153 12.61 -2.76 -2.48
C GLU A 153 11.41 -1.88 -2.10
N PHE A 154 10.31 -2.53 -1.73
CA PHE A 154 9.12 -1.88 -1.19
C PHE A 154 9.38 -1.23 0.20
N SER A 155 10.58 -1.41 0.77
CA SER A 155 11.05 -0.79 2.00
C SER A 155 11.73 0.57 1.78
N GLY A 156 11.51 1.21 0.63
CA GLY A 156 11.78 2.63 0.50
C GLY A 156 10.96 3.38 1.54
N LYS A 157 11.63 3.94 2.55
CA LYS A 157 11.07 5.03 3.37
C LYS A 157 10.74 6.14 2.39
N ILE A 158 9.49 6.19 1.95
CA ILE A 158 8.99 7.31 1.17
C ILE A 158 9.07 8.50 2.13
N GLU A 159 9.96 9.45 1.84
CA GLU A 159 9.98 10.74 2.52
C GLU A 159 8.74 11.53 2.07
N ASP A 160 7.57 11.08 2.52
CA ASP A 160 6.28 11.74 2.38
C ASP A 160 6.17 12.93 3.35
N THR A 161 7.25 13.67 3.58
CA THR A 161 7.27 14.81 4.53
C THR A 161 6.28 15.88 4.09
N GLN A 162 6.21 16.17 2.78
CA GLN A 162 5.27 17.14 2.23
C GLN A 162 3.82 16.69 2.32
N ASN A 163 3.55 15.40 2.08
CA ASN A 163 2.20 14.85 2.21
C ASN A 163 1.74 14.85 3.68
N ASN A 164 2.64 14.47 4.59
CA ASN A 164 2.37 14.48 6.03
C ASN A 164 2.16 15.90 6.58
N GLU A 165 2.87 16.90 6.05
CA GLU A 165 2.70 18.30 6.45
C GLU A 165 1.36 18.87 5.95
N VAL A 166 0.95 18.55 4.72
CA VAL A 166 -0.36 18.92 4.20
C VAL A 166 -1.49 18.26 5.00
N VAL A 167 -1.35 16.97 5.33
CA VAL A 167 -2.30 16.26 6.20
C VAL A 167 -2.33 16.89 7.58
N ARG A 168 -1.17 17.13 8.19
CA ARG A 168 -1.07 17.78 9.49
C ARG A 168 -1.82 19.11 9.48
N LEU A 169 -1.48 20.03 8.56
CA LEU A 169 -2.12 21.35 8.40
C LEU A 169 -3.63 21.26 8.16
N ALA A 170 -4.08 20.29 7.36
CA ALA A 170 -5.50 20.10 7.07
C ALA A 170 -6.30 19.63 8.30
N PHE A 171 -5.65 18.96 9.25
CA PHE A 171 -6.29 18.37 10.44
C PHE A 171 -5.85 19.02 11.76
N GLU A 172 -5.03 20.08 11.81
CA GLU A 172 -4.50 20.62 13.10
C GLU A 172 -5.60 21.05 14.08
N GLU A 173 -6.68 21.65 13.58
CA GLU A 173 -7.80 22.08 14.41
C GLU A 173 -8.52 20.88 15.04
N GLU A 174 -8.83 19.85 14.25
CA GLU A 174 -9.46 18.60 14.69
C GLU A 174 -8.52 17.79 15.62
N MET A 175 -7.23 17.74 15.31
CA MET A 175 -6.23 17.00 16.10
C MET A 175 -6.14 17.51 17.54
N ASN A 176 -6.31 18.81 17.77
CA ASN A 176 -6.26 19.38 19.12
C ASN A 176 -7.48 18.99 19.98
N GLU A 177 -8.64 18.77 19.37
CA GLU A 177 -9.84 18.27 20.05
C GLU A 177 -9.71 16.77 20.32
N ASN A 178 -9.40 16.00 19.27
CA ASN A 178 -9.21 14.55 19.37
C ASN A 178 -8.12 14.14 20.36
N THR A 179 -7.03 14.91 20.46
CA THR A 179 -5.96 14.64 21.43
C THR A 179 -6.40 14.85 22.87
N LYS A 180 -7.26 15.84 23.14
CA LYS A 180 -7.82 16.05 24.49
C LYS A 180 -8.75 14.91 24.86
N ASP A 181 -9.69 14.58 23.98
CA ASP A 181 -10.62 13.47 24.20
C ASP A 181 -9.88 12.15 24.45
N PHE A 182 -8.82 11.91 23.67
CA PHE A 182 -7.97 10.74 23.84
C PHE A 182 -7.23 10.72 25.19
N VAL A 183 -6.68 11.85 25.63
CA VAL A 183 -6.01 11.94 26.95
C VAL A 183 -7.02 11.71 28.06
N GLU A 184 -8.21 12.31 27.97
CA GLU A 184 -9.28 12.10 28.94
C GLU A 184 -9.74 10.63 28.99
N GLU A 185 -9.95 9.98 27.85
CA GLU A 185 -10.30 8.57 27.77
C GLU A 185 -9.21 7.70 28.37
N LYS A 186 -7.94 7.99 28.05
CA LYS A 186 -6.80 7.27 28.59
C LYS A 186 -6.72 7.40 30.11
N GLU A 187 -6.92 8.60 30.65
CA GLU A 187 -6.93 8.83 32.10
C GLU A 187 -8.11 8.11 32.78
N LYS A 188 -9.30 8.11 32.17
CA LYS A 188 -10.47 7.36 32.66
C LYS A 188 -10.15 5.88 32.77
N ILE A 189 -9.60 5.26 31.72
CA ILE A 189 -9.24 3.84 31.69
C ILE A 189 -8.11 3.52 32.69
N ILE A 190 -7.10 4.39 32.81
CA ILE A 190 -6.02 4.22 33.79
C ILE A 190 -6.58 4.23 35.21
N ASN A 191 -7.51 5.12 35.52
CA ASN A 191 -8.13 5.21 36.84
C ASN A 191 -9.05 4.01 37.14
N GLU A 192 -9.77 3.51 36.14
CA GLU A 192 -10.62 2.32 36.27
C GLU A 192 -9.80 1.04 36.51
N GLU A 193 -8.67 0.88 35.83
CA GLU A 193 -7.79 -0.29 35.95
C GLU A 193 -6.79 -0.19 37.11
N ALA A 194 -6.66 0.99 37.74
CA ALA A 194 -5.73 1.21 38.84
C ALA A 194 -6.07 0.35 40.07
N PRO A 195 -5.07 -0.09 40.84
CA PRO A 195 -5.32 -0.83 42.09
C PRO A 195 -6.00 0.08 43.11
N VAL A 196 -7.24 -0.24 43.47
CA VAL A 196 -8.02 0.52 44.45
C VAL A 196 -7.99 -0.18 45.80
N VAL A 197 -7.52 0.53 46.84
CA VAL A 197 -7.63 0.10 48.24
C VAL A 197 -8.78 0.87 48.88
N SER A 198 -9.92 0.21 49.08
CA SER A 198 -11.07 0.81 49.76
C SER A 198 -11.14 0.34 51.22
N GLU A 199 -11.18 1.31 52.14
CA GLU A 199 -11.42 1.06 53.55
C GLU A 199 -12.92 1.10 53.81
N THR A 200 -13.52 -0.03 54.12
CA THR A 200 -14.92 -0.10 54.55
C THR A 200 -14.93 -0.17 56.07
N ILE A 201 -15.51 0.84 56.71
CA ILE A 201 -15.66 0.85 58.17
C ILE A 201 -16.95 0.13 58.50
N LEU A 202 -16.89 -0.92 59.32
CA LEU A 202 -18.08 -1.62 59.77
C LEU A 202 -18.91 -0.68 60.66
N PRO A 203 -20.24 -0.63 60.47
CA PRO A 203 -21.11 0.13 61.36
C PRO A 203 -21.19 -0.59 62.71
N GLY A 204 -20.61 0.00 63.75
CA GLY A 204 -20.72 -0.50 65.13
C GLY A 204 -21.94 0.04 65.88
N TRP A 205 -22.14 -0.41 67.12
CA TRP A 205 -23.22 0.04 68.04
C TRP A 205 -23.26 1.57 68.23
N GLY A 206 -22.13 2.26 68.10
CA GLY A 206 -22.03 3.72 68.20
C GLY A 206 -22.55 4.51 66.98
N GLY A 207 -22.95 3.85 65.89
CA GLY A 207 -23.47 4.51 64.68
C GLY A 207 -24.95 4.90 64.75
N TRP A 208 -25.70 4.41 65.74
CA TRP A 208 -27.13 4.70 65.92
C TRP A 208 -27.43 5.98 66.71
N ALA A 209 -26.43 6.56 67.37
CA ALA A 209 -26.59 7.71 68.26
C ALA A 209 -26.77 9.07 67.52
N GLY A 210 -27.04 9.04 66.21
CA GLY A 210 -27.40 10.20 65.39
C GLY A 210 -26.24 10.80 64.57
N PRO A 211 -26.57 11.64 63.58
CA PRO A 211 -25.58 12.32 62.72
C PRO A 211 -24.72 13.30 63.53
N GLY A 212 -23.39 13.25 63.37
CA GLY A 212 -22.44 14.17 64.00
C GLY A 212 -21.38 13.52 64.90
N LEU A 213 -21.49 12.23 65.20
CA LEU A 213 -20.49 11.49 65.96
C LEU A 213 -19.33 11.03 65.06
N LYS A 214 -18.08 11.29 65.49
CA LYS A 214 -16.87 10.86 64.77
C LYS A 214 -16.69 9.36 64.91
N ILE A 215 -16.71 8.64 63.78
CA ILE A 215 -16.45 7.21 63.75
C ILE A 215 -14.94 6.98 63.90
N THR A 216 -14.52 6.34 64.99
CA THR A 216 -13.11 6.01 65.24
C THR A 216 -12.73 4.73 64.50
N LYS A 217 -11.69 4.82 63.65
CA LYS A 217 -11.13 3.69 62.91
C LYS A 217 -10.30 2.81 63.86
N ASN A 218 -10.68 1.55 64.00
CA ASN A 218 -9.94 0.54 64.77
C ASN A 218 -9.59 -0.64 63.88
N LYS A 219 -8.50 -1.38 64.20
CA LYS A 219 -8.09 -2.59 63.45
C LYS A 219 -9.21 -3.64 63.32
N HIS A 220 -10.11 -3.69 64.31
CA HIS A 220 -11.25 -4.60 64.32
C HIS A 220 -12.49 -4.06 63.59
N ASN A 221 -12.53 -2.76 63.29
CA ASN A 221 -13.69 -2.10 62.69
C ASN A 221 -13.46 -1.68 61.22
N VAL A 222 -12.24 -1.82 60.71
CA VAL A 222 -11.88 -1.43 59.33
C VAL A 222 -11.61 -2.69 58.53
N LEU A 223 -12.41 -2.91 57.49
CA LEU A 223 -12.15 -3.90 56.46
C LEU A 223 -11.43 -3.24 55.28
N ILE A 224 -10.23 -3.71 54.98
CA ILE A 224 -9.45 -3.22 53.84
C ILE A 224 -9.75 -4.12 52.65
N ASN A 225 -10.52 -3.60 51.69
CA ASN A 225 -10.79 -4.28 50.43
C ASN A 225 -9.75 -3.81 49.40
N ARG A 226 -8.89 -4.73 48.95
CA ARG A 226 -7.95 -4.47 47.87
C ARG A 226 -8.56 -5.03 46.58
N LYS A 227 -8.81 -4.15 45.61
CA LYS A 227 -9.11 -4.58 44.24
C LYS A 227 -7.78 -4.73 43.51
N ASP A 228 -7.56 -5.92 42.98
CA ASP A 228 -6.41 -6.18 42.11
C ASP A 228 -6.54 -5.31 40.86
N GLY A 229 -5.46 -4.60 40.53
CA GLY A 229 -5.39 -3.68 39.41
C GLY A 229 -3.94 -3.52 38.95
N ILE A 230 -3.75 -2.77 37.86
CA ILE A 230 -2.46 -2.60 37.21
C ILE A 230 -1.93 -1.22 37.56
N LYS A 231 -0.71 -1.15 38.11
CA LYS A 231 -0.10 0.15 38.40
C LYS A 231 0.21 0.87 37.09
N ASN A 232 0.06 2.19 37.07
CA ASN A 232 0.33 2.99 35.87
C ASN A 232 1.72 2.72 35.25
N SER A 233 2.75 2.54 36.09
CA SER A 233 4.12 2.24 35.64
C SER A 233 4.33 0.85 35.02
N GLU A 234 3.46 -0.10 35.33
CA GLU A 234 3.57 -1.50 34.90
C GLU A 234 2.77 -1.78 33.61
N ARG A 235 1.93 -0.84 33.16
CA ARG A 235 1.16 -0.95 31.93
C ARG A 235 2.06 -1.01 30.69
N ARG A 236 1.67 -1.76 29.66
CA ARG A 236 2.42 -1.85 28.40
C ARG A 236 2.40 -0.55 27.59
N ASP A 237 1.35 0.25 27.73
CA ASP A 237 1.17 1.53 27.04
C ASP A 237 1.75 2.73 27.79
N PHE A 238 2.41 2.53 28.94
CA PHE A 238 2.97 3.63 29.75
C PHE A 238 3.94 4.53 28.96
N LYS A 239 4.78 3.94 28.11
CA LYS A 239 5.74 4.69 27.26
C LYS A 239 5.13 5.18 25.94
N ALA A 240 3.93 4.73 25.58
CA ALA A 240 3.29 5.06 24.32
C ALA A 240 2.27 6.19 24.53
N GLY A 241 2.50 7.35 23.91
CA GLY A 241 1.59 8.50 24.05
C GLY A 241 0.22 8.27 23.42
N HIS A 242 0.20 7.78 22.19
CA HIS A 242 -0.98 7.76 21.30
C HIS A 242 -1.69 6.41 21.22
N VAL A 243 -1.45 5.52 22.19
CA VAL A 243 -2.04 4.19 22.24
C VAL A 243 -2.64 3.97 23.62
N ILE A 244 -3.82 3.34 23.65
CA ILE A 244 -4.48 2.82 24.83
C ILE A 244 -4.56 1.31 24.64
N ILE A 245 -3.92 0.54 25.52
CA ILE A 245 -3.96 -0.94 25.48
C ILE A 245 -4.89 -1.42 26.58
N ASN A 246 -5.93 -2.16 26.18
CA ASN A 246 -6.77 -2.89 27.12
C ASN A 246 -6.03 -4.15 27.59
N GLU A 247 -5.71 -4.21 28.88
CA GLU A 247 -5.03 -5.35 29.52
C GLU A 247 -5.98 -6.22 30.35
N THR A 248 -7.21 -5.75 30.56
CA THR A 248 -8.28 -6.42 31.31
C THR A 248 -9.09 -7.42 30.48
N LYS A 249 -8.79 -7.55 29.18
CA LYS A 249 -9.43 -8.52 28.29
C LYS A 249 -9.34 -9.95 28.82
N GLU A 250 -10.42 -10.70 28.64
CA GLU A 250 -10.49 -12.11 28.98
C GLU A 250 -9.31 -12.89 28.38
N LYS A 251 -8.63 -13.66 29.25
CA LYS A 251 -7.54 -14.53 28.82
C LYS A 251 -8.12 -15.60 27.90
N LEU A 252 -7.45 -15.89 26.80
CA LEU A 252 -7.81 -17.01 25.92
C LEU A 252 -7.94 -18.30 26.74
N ASP A 253 -8.93 -19.14 26.42
CA ASP A 253 -9.15 -20.41 27.12
C ASP A 253 -7.87 -21.25 27.13
N ASP A 254 -7.64 -21.92 28.26
CA ASP A 254 -6.47 -22.79 28.43
C ASP A 254 -6.42 -23.94 27.41
N LYS A 255 -7.57 -24.32 26.84
CA LYS A 255 -7.66 -25.31 25.76
C LYS A 255 -6.87 -24.90 24.50
N PHE A 256 -6.77 -23.60 24.23
CA PHE A 256 -6.05 -23.09 23.06
C PHE A 256 -4.58 -22.77 23.36
N LYS A 257 -4.14 -22.90 24.61
CA LYS A 257 -2.74 -22.67 25.00
C LYS A 257 -1.95 -23.96 24.82
N SER A 258 -0.98 -23.95 23.91
CA SER A 258 -0.04 -25.05 23.76
C SER A 258 1.15 -24.87 24.71
N ARG A 259 1.61 -25.99 25.30
CA ARG A 259 2.93 -26.06 25.95
C ARG A 259 3.96 -26.35 24.88
N ILE A 260 5.17 -25.80 25.05
CA ILE A 260 6.28 -26.01 24.12
C ILE A 260 6.65 -27.50 24.13
N PRO A 261 6.70 -28.17 22.96
CA PRO A 261 7.08 -29.58 22.89
C PRO A 261 8.54 -29.80 23.30
N PHE A 262 8.86 -31.01 23.76
CA PHE A 262 10.22 -31.37 24.17
C PHE A 262 11.22 -31.19 23.01
N GLY A 263 12.40 -30.66 23.34
CA GLY A 263 13.50 -30.49 22.39
C GLY A 263 13.42 -29.24 21.51
N TYR A 264 12.45 -28.35 21.73
CA TYR A 264 12.34 -27.07 21.03
C TYR A 264 12.49 -25.87 21.96
N SER A 265 13.15 -24.82 21.45
CA SER A 265 13.01 -23.48 22.03
C SER A 265 11.65 -22.86 21.68
N ARG A 266 11.21 -21.86 22.46
CA ARG A 266 9.96 -21.14 22.18
C ARG A 266 9.97 -20.51 20.80
N GLU A 267 11.06 -19.85 20.46
CA GLU A 267 11.22 -19.09 19.21
C GLU A 267 11.18 -20.04 18.02
N GLU A 268 11.98 -21.11 18.05
CA GLU A 268 11.99 -22.18 17.04
C GLU A 268 10.61 -22.80 16.83
N TYR A 269 9.85 -23.03 17.92
CA TYR A 269 8.52 -23.60 17.80
C TYR A 269 7.53 -22.64 17.15
N ILE A 270 7.60 -21.34 17.48
CA ILE A 270 6.77 -20.31 16.85
C ILE A 270 7.08 -20.20 15.35
N GLU A 271 8.36 -20.21 14.97
CA GLU A 271 8.75 -20.20 13.56
C GLU A 271 8.15 -21.38 12.78
N LYS A 272 8.17 -22.58 13.38
CA LYS A 272 7.52 -23.76 12.80
C LYS A 272 6.01 -23.62 12.68
N LEU A 273 5.35 -23.04 13.68
CA LEU A 273 3.90 -22.78 13.65
C LEU A 273 3.51 -21.72 12.61
N ASN A 274 4.38 -20.74 12.37
CA ASN A 274 4.14 -19.68 11.39
C ASN A 274 4.19 -20.19 9.94
N MET A 275 4.71 -21.40 9.69
CA MET A 275 4.71 -22.01 8.37
C MET A 275 3.40 -22.76 8.10
N PRO A 276 2.55 -22.30 7.17
CA PRO A 276 1.30 -22.99 6.87
C PRO A 276 1.59 -24.32 6.16
N ILE A 277 0.88 -25.39 6.54
CA ILE A 277 1.00 -26.72 5.92
C ILE A 277 -0.10 -26.95 4.87
N SER A 278 -1.11 -26.08 4.79
CA SER A 278 -2.27 -26.27 3.91
C SER A 278 -1.90 -26.25 2.43
N LYS A 279 -2.75 -26.90 1.61
CA LYS A 279 -2.64 -26.91 0.14
C LYS A 279 -2.97 -25.55 -0.48
N GLU A 280 -3.76 -24.74 0.23
CA GLU A 280 -4.20 -23.42 -0.25
C GLU A 280 -3.09 -22.37 -0.12
N CYS A 281 -2.29 -22.46 0.94
CA CYS A 281 -1.19 -21.52 1.18
C CYS A 281 0.10 -21.91 0.44
N ASN A 282 0.21 -23.14 -0.09
CA ASN A 282 1.43 -23.66 -0.71
C ASN A 282 1.20 -24.19 -2.12
N THR A 283 2.26 -24.20 -2.95
CA THR A 283 2.19 -24.91 -4.24
C THR A 283 2.04 -26.42 -4.03
N ASN A 284 1.39 -27.10 -4.98
CA ASN A 284 1.21 -28.57 -4.92
C ASN A 284 2.54 -29.33 -4.75
N ARG A 285 3.63 -28.83 -5.35
CA ARG A 285 4.98 -29.41 -5.22
C ARG A 285 5.49 -29.33 -3.78
N ILE A 286 5.37 -28.16 -3.16
CA ILE A 286 5.82 -27.92 -1.78
C ILE A 286 4.95 -28.71 -0.81
N PHE A 287 3.62 -28.63 -0.95
CA PHE A 287 2.67 -29.39 -0.15
C PHE A 287 2.96 -30.90 -0.20
N SER A 288 3.18 -31.43 -1.40
CA SER A 288 3.56 -32.83 -1.61
C SER A 288 4.94 -33.17 -1.06
N LYS A 289 5.85 -32.19 -0.89
CA LYS A 289 7.16 -32.39 -0.23
C LYS A 289 6.99 -32.44 1.29
N ILE A 290 6.18 -31.55 1.86
CA ILE A 290 5.91 -31.48 3.30
C ILE A 290 5.20 -32.75 3.80
N LEU A 291 4.22 -33.26 3.03
CA LEU A 291 3.48 -34.47 3.40
C LEU A 291 4.27 -35.78 3.25
N LYS A 292 5.46 -35.77 2.63
CA LYS A 292 6.26 -37.00 2.49
C LYS A 292 6.79 -37.42 3.85
N SER A 293 6.37 -38.60 4.32
CA SER A 293 6.92 -39.24 5.50
C SER A 293 8.42 -39.51 5.33
N LYS A 294 9.18 -39.42 6.44
CA LYS A 294 10.62 -39.72 6.46
C LYS A 294 10.90 -41.18 6.11
N ILE A 295 10.07 -42.09 6.60
CA ILE A 295 10.18 -43.53 6.36
C ILE A 295 9.05 -43.94 5.40
N LYS A 296 9.42 -44.71 4.37
CA LYS A 296 8.48 -45.30 3.42
C LYS A 296 8.77 -46.79 3.31
N THR A 297 7.80 -47.61 3.67
CA THR A 297 7.86 -49.07 3.54
C THR A 297 7.06 -49.51 2.32
N GLN A 298 7.60 -50.44 1.54
CA GLN A 298 6.85 -51.08 0.46
C GLN A 298 5.95 -52.17 1.06
N LYS A 299 4.65 -52.15 0.70
CA LYS A 299 3.73 -53.22 1.10
C LYS A 299 4.10 -54.50 0.35
N GLY A 300 3.99 -55.65 1.03
CA GLY A 300 4.19 -56.97 0.41
C GLY A 300 5.65 -57.43 0.30
N LYS A 301 6.62 -56.66 0.79
CA LYS A 301 8.01 -57.11 0.95
C LYS A 301 8.39 -57.07 2.44
N PRO A 302 8.97 -58.15 2.99
CA PRO A 302 9.52 -58.10 4.34
C PRO A 302 10.67 -57.08 4.39
N VAL A 303 10.77 -56.35 5.50
CA VAL A 303 11.88 -55.42 5.73
C VAL A 303 13.06 -56.24 6.22
N GLU A 304 14.08 -56.37 5.39
CA GLU A 304 15.33 -57.04 5.77
C GLU A 304 16.16 -56.13 6.69
N PRO A 305 16.88 -56.71 7.67
CA PRO A 305 17.79 -55.94 8.50
C PRO A 305 18.95 -55.40 7.66
N GLU A 306 19.42 -54.20 8.03
CA GLU A 306 20.57 -53.57 7.38
C GLU A 306 21.84 -54.40 7.64
N LYS A 307 22.51 -54.84 6.57
CA LYS A 307 23.80 -55.52 6.65
C LYS A 307 24.90 -54.47 6.55
N PHE A 308 25.61 -54.20 7.64
CA PHE A 308 26.76 -53.31 7.65
C PHE A 308 27.98 -54.05 7.08
N ASN A 309 28.54 -53.53 5.98
CA ASN A 309 29.84 -53.98 5.47
C ASN A 309 30.93 -53.20 6.21
N LEU A 310 31.83 -53.93 6.89
CA LEU A 310 32.92 -53.37 7.70
C LEU A 310 34.16 -52.93 6.89
N GLU A 311 34.07 -52.90 5.55
CA GLU A 311 35.18 -52.54 4.68
C GLU A 311 35.12 -51.05 4.33
N ASN A 312 35.66 -50.21 5.22
CA ASN A 312 36.30 -48.91 4.98
C ASN A 312 36.82 -48.33 6.30
#